data_AF-A0A8T4JNQ0-F1
#
_entry.id   AF-A0A8T4JNQ0-F1
#
_cell.length_a   1.000
_cell.length_b   1.000
_cell.length_c   1.000
_cell.angle_alpha   90.00
_cell.angle_beta   90.00
_cell.angle_gamma   90.00
#
_symmetry.space_group_name_H-M   'P 1'
#
loop_
_entity.id
_entity.type
_entity.pdbx_description
1 polymer ?
#
loop_
_entity_poly.entity_id
_entity_poly.type
_entity_poly.pdbx_seq_one_letter_code
_entity_poly.pdbx_strand_id
1 'polypeptide(L)'
;MKFKESTVTMQKEILKRHLERELLEEITLDSTAFTNGVCKAGNPIDATGKKVNAASSDGAAVGILLNDVYDSNPNGTIAKAFACVNEANANENAGITIAEGVKTALSKIVFE
;
A
#
# COMPACT_ATOMS: atom_id res chain seq x y z
N MET A 1 -35.48 5.75 8.18
CA MET A 1 -34.25 5.69 7.36
C MET A 1 -33.61 4.33 7.58
N LYS A 2 -33.44 3.51 6.53
CA LYS A 2 -32.81 2.18 6.66
C LYS A 2 -31.30 2.39 6.83
N PHE A 3 -30.81 2.25 8.07
CA PHE A 3 -29.38 2.20 8.34
C PHE A 3 -28.83 0.87 7.81
N LYS A 4 -27.80 0.95 6.96
CA LYS A 4 -27.12 -0.21 6.40
C LYS A 4 -25.85 -0.40 7.24
N GLU A 5 -25.95 -1.21 8.29
CA GLU A 5 -24.79 -1.56 9.11
C GLU A 5 -23.79 -2.32 8.23
N SER A 6 -22.61 -1.72 8.05
CA SER A 6 -21.50 -2.34 7.35
C SER A 6 -20.47 -2.70 8.41
N THR A 7 -20.33 -3.99 8.71
CA THR A 7 -19.33 -4.50 9.64
C THR A 7 -17.96 -4.37 8.98
N VAL A 8 -17.27 -3.26 9.25
CA VAL A 8 -15.88 -3.07 8.83
C VAL A 8 -15.03 -3.84 9.84
N THR A 9 -14.60 -5.05 9.47
CA THR A 9 -13.57 -5.76 10.24
C THR A 9 -12.32 -4.89 10.26
N MET A 10 -11.82 -4.58 11.46
CA MET A 10 -10.62 -3.78 11.67
C MET A 10 -9.48 -4.33 10.80
N GLN A 11 -8.92 -3.50 9.91
CA GLN A 11 -7.75 -3.87 9.12
C GLN A 11 -6.63 -4.30 10.08
N LYS A 12 -6.06 -5.49 9.87
CA LYS A 12 -4.86 -5.92 10.59
C LYS A 12 -3.77 -4.86 10.38
N GLU A 13 -3.14 -4.40 11.46
CA GLU A 13 -2.04 -3.45 11.37
C GLU A 13 -0.89 -4.04 10.53
N ILE A 14 -0.56 -3.35 9.45
CA ILE A 14 0.49 -3.75 8.49
C ILE A 14 1.85 -3.18 8.92
N LEU A 15 1.82 -2.18 9.79
CA LEU A 15 2.97 -1.52 10.39
C LEU A 15 3.28 -2.12 11.76
N LYS A 16 4.50 -2.65 11.93
CA LYS A 16 5.00 -3.10 13.25
C LYS A 16 5.40 -1.95 14.19
N ARG A 17 5.49 -0.70 13.71
CA ARG A 17 5.86 0.49 14.50
C ARG A 17 5.14 1.75 14.00
N HIS A 18 4.78 2.65 14.92
CA HIS A 18 4.22 3.96 14.62
C HIS A 18 5.27 4.79 13.87
N LEU A 19 5.04 5.08 12.60
CA LEU A 19 5.89 6.00 11.83
C LEU A 19 5.55 7.44 12.22
N GLU A 20 6.57 8.27 12.35
CA GLU A 20 6.38 9.72 12.42
C GLU A 20 5.77 10.20 11.10
N ARG A 21 4.82 11.14 11.16
CA ARG A 21 4.06 11.66 10.01
C ARG A 21 4.93 12.15 8.85
N GLU A 22 6.20 12.44 9.09
CA GLU A 22 7.16 12.93 8.10
C GLU A 22 7.68 11.83 7.14
N LEU A 23 7.45 10.56 7.48
CA LEU A 23 7.87 9.39 6.68
C LEU A 23 6.72 8.77 5.87
N LEU A 24 5.53 9.36 6.03
CA LEU A 24 4.27 8.99 5.40
C LEU A 24 3.96 10.05 4.34
N GLU A 25 3.80 9.63 3.09
CA GLU A 25 3.44 10.55 2.01
C GLU A 25 2.03 10.25 1.55
N GLU A 26 1.22 11.30 1.45
CA GLU A 26 -0.09 11.23 0.83
C GLU A 26 0.11 11.15 -0.68
N ILE A 27 -0.49 10.14 -1.30
CA ILE A 27 -0.45 9.96 -2.75
C ILE A 27 -1.85 9.75 -3.27
N THR A 28 -2.16 10.43 -4.37
CA THR A 28 -3.38 10.12 -5.12
C THR A 28 -3.10 8.91 -5.99
N LEU A 29 -3.84 7.82 -5.73
CA LEU A 29 -3.75 6.61 -6.53
C LEU A 29 -4.40 6.82 -7.90
N ASP A 30 -3.72 6.33 -8.93
CA ASP A 30 -4.25 6.33 -10.27
C ASP A 30 -5.36 5.27 -10.43
N SER A 31 -6.28 5.50 -11.37
CA SER A 31 -7.36 4.56 -11.70
C SER A 31 -6.88 3.13 -11.96
N THR A 32 -5.65 2.96 -12.46
CA THR A 32 -5.03 1.66 -12.73
C THR A 32 -4.52 0.92 -11.49
N ALA A 33 -4.42 1.59 -10.34
CA ALA A 33 -4.07 0.97 -9.07
C ALA A 33 -5.26 0.21 -8.44
N PHE A 34 -6.49 0.55 -8.80
CA PHE A 34 -7.69 -0.07 -8.25
C PHE A 34 -8.02 -1.38 -8.95
N THR A 35 -8.21 -2.42 -8.17
CA THR A 35 -8.71 -3.71 -8.66
C THR A 35 -10.08 -3.92 -8.04
N ASN A 36 -11.13 -3.96 -8.87
CA ASN A 36 -12.51 -4.05 -8.39
C ASN A 36 -12.91 -2.87 -7.46
N GLY A 37 -12.45 -1.65 -7.78
CA GLY A 37 -12.76 -0.42 -7.04
C GLY A 37 -11.96 -0.21 -5.74
N VAL A 38 -11.06 -1.13 -5.39
CA VAL A 38 -10.22 -1.04 -4.17
C VAL A 38 -8.76 -1.29 -4.50
N CYS A 39 -7.88 -0.46 -3.96
CA CYS A 39 -6.45 -0.73 -3.87
C CYS A 39 -6.15 -1.20 -2.43
N LYS A 40 -5.75 -2.46 -2.30
CA LYS A 40 -5.50 -3.07 -0.99
C LYS A 40 -4.17 -2.59 -0.41
N ALA A 41 -4.14 -2.38 0.90
CA ALA A 41 -2.92 -2.03 1.60
C ALA A 41 -1.89 -3.18 1.54
N GLY A 42 -0.61 -2.83 1.49
CA GLY A 42 0.50 -3.74 1.22
C GLY A 42 0.98 -3.71 -0.23
N ASN A 43 0.23 -3.09 -1.14
CA ASN A 43 0.67 -2.92 -2.53
C ASN A 43 1.80 -1.88 -2.63
N PRO A 44 2.87 -2.16 -3.39
CA PRO A 44 3.86 -1.15 -3.74
C PRO A 44 3.27 -0.18 -4.76
N ILE A 45 3.49 1.10 -4.51
CA ILE A 45 2.97 2.19 -5.33
C ILE A 45 4.16 3.00 -5.87
N ASP A 46 4.09 3.41 -7.14
CA ASP A 46 5.07 4.29 -7.76
C ASP A 46 4.77 5.78 -7.53
N ALA A 47 5.65 6.67 -7.98
CA ALA A 47 5.47 8.12 -7.83
C ALA A 47 4.22 8.66 -8.54
N THR A 48 3.63 7.90 -9.45
CA THR A 48 2.45 8.27 -10.22
C THR A 48 1.15 7.76 -9.59
N GLY A 49 1.23 7.06 -8.46
CA GLY A 49 0.07 6.50 -7.78
C GLY A 49 -0.38 5.16 -8.36
N LYS A 50 0.42 4.50 -9.20
CA LYS A 50 0.10 3.21 -9.80
C LYS A 50 0.65 2.06 -8.95
N LYS A 51 -0.10 0.96 -8.89
CA LYS A 51 0.41 -0.30 -8.32
C LYS A 51 1.55 -0.84 -9.18
N VAL A 52 2.69 -1.12 -8.57
CA VAL A 52 3.88 -1.66 -9.23
C VAL A 52 4.41 -2.83 -8.43
N ASN A 53 4.86 -3.89 -9.09
CA ASN A 53 5.45 -5.04 -8.41
C ASN A 53 6.74 -5.49 -9.09
N ALA A 54 7.59 -4.52 -9.43
CA ALA A 54 8.86 -4.71 -10.14
C ALA A 54 8.75 -5.56 -11.42
N ALA A 55 7.62 -5.49 -12.14
CA ALA A 55 7.60 -5.99 -13.51
C ALA A 55 8.54 -5.14 -14.37
N SER A 56 9.06 -5.69 -15.46
CA SER A 56 10.02 -4.99 -16.34
C SER A 56 9.47 -3.70 -16.96
N SER A 57 8.13 -3.57 -17.01
CA SER A 57 7.38 -2.40 -17.48
C SER A 57 6.89 -1.47 -16.36
N ASP A 58 7.13 -1.85 -15.10
CA ASP A 58 6.68 -1.07 -13.95
C ASP A 58 7.70 0.03 -13.59
N GLY A 59 7.19 1.14 -13.08
CA GLY A 59 8.02 2.17 -12.47
C GLY A 59 8.68 1.69 -11.18
N ALA A 60 9.66 2.45 -10.68
CA ALA A 60 10.23 2.20 -9.37
C ALA A 60 9.17 2.47 -8.28
N ALA A 61 8.96 1.49 -7.40
CA ALA A 61 8.13 1.66 -6.23
C ALA A 61 8.73 2.75 -5.34
N VAL A 62 7.93 3.76 -4.99
CA VAL A 62 8.35 4.83 -4.08
C VAL A 62 7.89 4.55 -2.65
N GLY A 63 6.89 3.70 -2.46
CA GLY A 63 6.46 3.29 -1.13
C GLY A 63 5.47 2.12 -1.13
N ILE A 64 5.09 1.68 0.08
CA ILE A 64 4.06 0.66 0.29
C ILE A 64 2.79 1.33 0.82
N LEU A 65 1.64 1.00 0.21
CA LEU A 65 0.33 1.50 0.64
C LEU A 65 -0.02 0.96 2.04
N LEU A 66 -0.47 1.85 2.93
CA LEU A 66 -0.72 1.50 4.34
C LEU A 66 -2.17 1.14 4.66
N ASN A 67 -3.12 1.74 3.94
CA ASN A 67 -4.55 1.56 4.15
C ASN A 67 -5.25 1.23 2.83
N ASP A 68 -6.39 0.56 2.93
CA ASP A 68 -7.16 0.22 1.73
C ASP A 68 -7.76 1.52 1.19
N VAL A 69 -7.50 1.81 -0.09
CA VAL A 69 -8.01 3.01 -0.76
C VAL A 69 -9.09 2.61 -1.75
N TYR A 70 -10.13 3.42 -1.85
CA TYR A 70 -11.28 3.17 -2.72
C TYR A 70 -11.26 4.14 -3.90
N ASP A 71 -11.75 3.71 -5.06
CA ASP A 71 -11.82 4.56 -6.26
C ASP A 71 -12.61 5.87 -6.04
N SER A 72 -13.62 5.83 -5.18
CA SER A 72 -14.42 6.98 -4.74
C SER A 72 -13.65 8.02 -3.91
N ASN A 73 -12.53 7.61 -3.29
CA ASN A 73 -11.62 8.50 -2.58
C ASN A 73 -10.18 8.02 -2.82
N PRO A 74 -9.57 8.40 -3.95
CA PRO A 74 -8.27 7.87 -4.38
C PRO A 74 -7.09 8.40 -3.55
N ASN A 75 -7.34 9.03 -2.40
CA ASN A 75 -6.30 9.53 -1.51
C ASN A 75 -5.78 8.38 -0.64
N GLY A 76 -4.56 7.94 -0.92
CA GLY A 76 -3.84 6.93 -0.15
C GLY A 76 -2.70 7.52 0.66
N THR A 77 -2.21 6.73 1.60
CA THR A 77 -0.98 7.02 2.34
C THR A 77 0.02 5.91 2.10
N ILE A 78 1.21 6.28 1.65
CA ILE A 78 2.31 5.34 1.40
C ILE A 78 3.43 5.55 2.43
N ALA A 79 4.01 4.44 2.85
CA ALA A 79 5.27 4.42 3.58
C ALA A 79 6.44 4.54 2.60
N LYS A 80 7.22 5.62 2.68
CA LYS A 80 8.35 5.88 1.76
C LYS A 80 9.70 5.42 2.32
N ALA A 81 9.88 5.49 3.64
CA ALA A 81 11.14 5.13 4.31
C ALA A 81 10.92 4.75 5.78
N PHE A 82 11.84 3.94 6.33
CA PHE A 82 11.90 3.47 7.72
C PHE A 82 10.67 2.73 8.24
N ALA A 83 9.77 2.32 7.34
CA ALA A 83 8.65 1.49 7.70
C ALA A 83 9.10 0.06 8.01
N CYS A 84 8.53 -0.53 9.06
CA CYS A 84 8.60 -1.97 9.29
C CYS A 84 7.30 -2.58 8.74
N VAL A 85 7.34 -3.07 7.51
CA VAL A 85 6.21 -3.70 6.84
C VAL A 85 6.26 -5.19 7.13
N ASN A 86 5.19 -5.75 7.68
CA ASN A 86 5.07 -7.20 7.81
C ASN A 86 4.78 -7.78 6.42
N GLU A 87 5.76 -8.46 5.83
CA GLU A 87 5.66 -8.94 4.45
C GLU A 87 4.54 -9.97 4.29
N ALA A 88 4.36 -10.86 5.26
CA ALA A 88 3.31 -11.87 5.21
C ALA A 88 1.92 -11.24 5.22
N ASN A 89 1.69 -10.27 6.12
CA ASN A 89 0.42 -9.56 6.19
C ASN A 89 0.17 -8.66 4.97
N ALA A 90 1.21 -7.99 4.47
CA ALA A 90 1.12 -7.16 3.28
C ALA A 90 0.78 -8.01 2.05
N ASN A 91 1.44 -9.14 1.87
CA ASN A 91 1.18 -10.07 0.78
C ASN A 91 -0.23 -10.68 0.86
N GLU A 92 -0.65 -11.10 2.06
CA GLU A 92 -1.97 -11.69 2.29
C GLU A 92 -3.10 -10.67 2.04
N ASN A 93 -2.94 -9.43 2.52
CA ASN A 93 -3.95 -8.38 2.35
C ASN A 93 -3.99 -7.82 0.92
N ALA A 94 -2.83 -7.63 0.29
CA ALA A 94 -2.73 -7.14 -1.07
C ALA A 94 -3.03 -8.23 -2.12
N GLY A 95 -2.98 -9.51 -1.74
CA GLY A 95 -3.15 -10.65 -2.64
C GLY A 95 -2.01 -10.78 -3.66
N ILE A 96 -0.84 -10.24 -3.33
CA ILE A 96 0.36 -10.25 -4.20
C ILE A 96 1.57 -10.75 -3.43
N THR A 97 2.63 -11.11 -4.14
CA THR A 97 3.95 -11.35 -3.55
C THR A 97 4.84 -10.17 -3.91
N ILE A 98 5.27 -9.38 -2.92
CA ILE A 98 6.19 -8.25 -3.13
C ILE A 98 7.50 -8.76 -3.75
N ALA A 99 7.79 -8.30 -4.96
CA ALA A 99 8.98 -8.71 -5.70
C ALA A 99 10.26 -8.17 -5.05
N GLU A 100 11.37 -8.90 -5.19
CA GLU A 100 12.68 -8.47 -4.67
C GLU A 100 13.15 -7.12 -5.24
N GLY A 101 12.74 -6.79 -6.47
CA GLY A 101 13.02 -5.49 -7.08
C GLY A 101 12.38 -4.33 -6.30
N VAL A 102 11.20 -4.55 -5.71
CA VAL A 102 10.55 -3.57 -4.82
C VAL A 102 11.31 -3.48 -3.50
N LYS A 103 11.73 -4.60 -2.92
CA LYS A 103 12.53 -4.61 -1.68
C LYS A 103 13.87 -3.89 -1.87
N THR A 104 14.46 -4.01 -3.05
CA THR A 104 15.70 -3.33 -3.44
C THR A 104 15.47 -1.82 -3.61
N ALA A 105 14.40 -1.43 -4.33
CA ALA A 105 14.03 -0.03 -4.51
C ALA A 105 13.69 0.64 -3.15
N LEU A 106 13.01 -0.10 -2.28
CA LEU A 106 12.62 0.32 -0.93
C LEU A 106 13.62 -0.19 0.12
N SER A 107 14.92 -0.05 -0.15
CA SER A 107 16.00 -0.43 0.78
C SER A 107 15.94 0.26 2.15
N LYS A 108 15.15 1.34 2.27
CA LYS A 108 14.88 2.06 3.52
C LYS A 108 13.73 1.46 4.33
N ILE A 109 12.98 0.52 3.77
CA ILE A 109 11.87 -0.18 4.42
C ILE A 109 12.37 -1.55 4.86
N VAL A 110 12.07 -1.91 6.10
CA VAL A 110 12.38 -3.22 6.65
C VAL A 110 11.15 -4.10 6.41
N PHE A 111 11.34 -5.18 5.65
CA PHE A 111 10.35 -6.23 5.46
C PHE A 111 10.68 -7.37 6.43
N GLU A 112 9.78 -7.61 7.40
CA GLU A 112 9.89 -8.71 8.40
C GLU A 112 8.71 -9.68 8.33
#